data_AF-A0A839ART2-F1
#
_entry.id   AF-A0A839ART2-F1
#
_cell.length_a   1.000
_cell.length_b   1.000
_cell.length_c   1.000
_cell.angle_alpha   90.00
_cell.angle_beta   90.00
_cell.angle_gamma   90.00
#
_symmetry.space_group_name_H-M   'P 1'
#
loop_
_entity.id
_entity.type
_entity.pdbx_description
1 polymer ?
#
loop_
_entity_poly.entity_id
_entity_poly.type
_entity_poly.pdbx_seq_one_letter_code
_entity_poly.pdbx_strand_id
1 'polypeptide(L)'
;MHKSTLTILLIMFSFFSKGQSDLEAKFSEANSDMSSRNMYHRIVWNMQPTNQYLFDQTKGEVKYTVEENGFEVIATTKILGTFNLDDKTFLWADKNHSINKNLNNKVDSFRKTLPKKYQKDKFKSSTEFNTNLLSLFSYQLNSNGFDSKRQDSAIIYFSLLNIKLFKDGNEISVIEPKNHTIPIQDEKNVELIKKFHKEKLEINKQYNEERISSDQAFDKIKSVHLKYWLNEDSYFFPSLSWPCDFDEKSILEWKEFKIDGNRFFVMYTTDLGWTTESYAYEVDSNANGDKIIINEY
;
A
#
# COMPACT_ATOMS: atom_id res chain seq x y z
N MET A 1 13.56 -1.76 -51.95
CA MET A 1 14.19 -1.46 -50.63
C MET A 1 13.18 -1.02 -49.54
N HIS A 2 11.94 -1.55 -49.49
CA HIS A 2 10.94 -1.10 -48.49
C HIS A 2 10.31 -2.19 -47.61
N LYS A 3 10.52 -3.48 -47.89
CA LYS A 3 9.97 -4.57 -47.05
C LYS A 3 10.86 -4.93 -45.86
N SER A 4 12.18 -4.77 -45.97
CA SER A 4 13.12 -5.09 -44.88
C SER A 4 13.05 -4.11 -43.71
N THR A 5 12.81 -2.82 -43.97
CA THR A 5 12.70 -1.77 -42.94
C THR A 5 11.43 -1.91 -42.10
N LEU A 6 10.32 -2.36 -42.70
CA LEU A 6 9.04 -2.55 -42.00
C LEU A 6 9.08 -3.75 -41.05
N THR A 7 9.70 -4.86 -41.46
CA THR A 7 9.86 -6.06 -40.64
C THR A 7 10.80 -5.82 -39.44
N ILE A 8 11.87 -5.05 -39.62
CA ILE A 8 12.76 -4.66 -38.51
C ILE A 8 12.03 -3.76 -37.51
N LEU A 9 11.17 -2.84 -37.97
CA LEU A 9 10.34 -2.00 -37.10
C LEU A 9 9.37 -2.84 -36.25
N LEU A 10 8.64 -3.77 -36.88
CA LEU A 10 7.67 -4.66 -36.19
C LEU A 10 8.34 -5.62 -35.19
N ILE A 11 9.53 -6.12 -35.51
CA ILE A 11 10.32 -6.95 -34.58
C ILE A 11 10.80 -6.10 -33.40
N MET A 12 11.29 -4.88 -33.62
CA MET A 12 11.63 -3.99 -32.50
C MET A 12 10.39 -3.67 -31.64
N PHE A 13 9.23 -3.35 -32.22
CA PHE A 13 8.01 -3.09 -31.44
C PHE A 13 7.55 -4.29 -30.61
N SER A 14 7.71 -5.52 -31.11
CA SER A 14 7.35 -6.74 -30.36
C SER A 14 8.35 -7.12 -29.26
N PHE A 15 9.64 -6.78 -29.40
CA PHE A 15 10.61 -6.92 -28.30
C PHE A 15 10.47 -5.82 -27.24
N PHE A 16 10.16 -4.59 -27.66
CA PHE A 16 9.89 -3.48 -26.73
C PHE A 16 8.58 -3.70 -25.95
N SER A 17 7.53 -4.23 -26.60
CA SER A 17 6.27 -4.54 -25.91
C SER A 17 6.42 -5.69 -24.92
N LYS A 18 7.15 -6.77 -25.27
CA LYS A 18 7.40 -7.90 -24.35
C LYS A 18 8.17 -7.50 -23.09
N GLY A 19 9.20 -6.66 -23.22
CA GLY A 19 9.99 -6.21 -22.08
C GLY A 19 9.25 -5.24 -21.16
N GLN A 20 8.25 -4.52 -21.69
CA GLN A 20 7.41 -3.63 -20.91
C GLN A 20 6.26 -4.39 -20.22
N SER A 21 5.60 -5.31 -20.91
CA SER A 21 4.56 -6.15 -20.31
C SER A 21 5.09 -7.04 -19.18
N ASP A 22 6.32 -7.55 -19.30
CA ASP A 22 6.97 -8.33 -18.23
C ASP A 22 7.29 -7.46 -16.99
N LEU A 23 7.68 -6.20 -17.20
CA LEU A 23 7.90 -5.26 -16.09
C LEU A 23 6.59 -4.87 -15.41
N GLU A 24 5.52 -4.65 -16.18
CA GLU A 24 4.19 -4.35 -15.65
C GLU A 24 3.63 -5.50 -14.82
N ALA A 25 3.81 -6.76 -15.27
CA ALA A 25 3.44 -7.93 -14.48
C ALA A 25 4.23 -8.00 -13.15
N LYS A 26 5.54 -7.76 -13.19
CA LYS A 26 6.39 -7.69 -11.98
C LYS A 26 5.99 -6.55 -11.05
N PHE A 27 5.58 -5.40 -11.59
CA PHE A 27 5.03 -4.31 -10.80
C PHE A 27 3.73 -4.71 -10.12
N SER A 28 2.82 -5.37 -10.85
CA SER A 28 1.55 -5.82 -10.27
C SER A 28 1.77 -6.74 -9.07
N GLU A 29 2.63 -7.76 -9.21
CA GLU A 29 2.94 -8.69 -8.12
C GLU A 29 3.58 -7.96 -6.93
N ALA A 30 4.62 -7.15 -7.18
CA ALA A 30 5.33 -6.46 -6.12
C ALA A 30 4.46 -5.42 -5.40
N ASN A 31 3.70 -4.61 -6.15
CA ASN A 31 2.74 -3.65 -5.58
C ASN A 31 1.70 -4.36 -4.73
N SER A 32 1.28 -5.54 -5.18
CA SER A 32 0.24 -6.30 -4.53
C SER A 32 0.70 -6.80 -3.15
N ASP A 33 1.91 -7.36 -3.09
CA ASP A 33 2.52 -7.83 -1.85
C ASP A 33 2.93 -6.68 -0.92
N MET A 34 3.63 -5.66 -1.45
CA MET A 34 4.12 -4.55 -0.64
C MET A 34 3.01 -3.67 -0.06
N SER A 35 1.86 -3.54 -0.74
CA SER A 35 0.71 -2.80 -0.19
C SER A 35 0.16 -3.49 1.07
N SER A 36 0.10 -4.83 1.07
CA SER A 36 -0.34 -5.61 2.24
C SER A 36 0.61 -5.43 3.42
N ARG A 37 1.93 -5.45 3.19
CA ARG A 37 2.93 -5.23 4.25
C ARG A 37 2.92 -3.80 4.79
N ASN A 38 2.82 -2.80 3.91
CA ASN A 38 2.68 -1.40 4.32
C ASN A 38 1.38 -1.19 5.13
N MET A 39 0.28 -1.85 4.73
CA MET A 39 -0.98 -1.81 5.46
C MET A 39 -0.85 -2.43 6.86
N TYR A 40 -0.17 -3.57 7.00
CA TYR A 40 0.13 -4.14 8.31
C TYR A 40 0.82 -3.13 9.24
N HIS A 41 1.80 -2.37 8.76
CA HIS A 41 2.47 -1.36 9.59
C HIS A 41 1.55 -0.20 9.99
N ARG A 42 0.62 0.20 9.11
CA ARG A 42 -0.40 1.20 9.44
C ARG A 42 -1.36 0.68 10.51
N ILE A 43 -1.82 -0.56 10.38
CA ILE A 43 -2.82 -1.13 11.29
C ILE A 43 -2.21 -1.47 12.65
N VAL A 44 -1.07 -2.18 12.66
CA VAL A 44 -0.51 -2.73 13.90
C VAL A 44 0.35 -1.70 14.63
N TRP A 45 1.07 -0.85 13.88
CA TRP A 45 2.04 0.08 14.46
C TRP A 45 1.66 1.55 14.26
N ASN A 46 0.55 1.85 13.60
CA ASN A 46 0.12 3.21 13.26
C ASN A 46 1.22 4.03 12.58
N MET A 47 2.02 3.38 11.72
CA MET A 47 3.04 4.02 10.89
C MET A 47 2.37 4.60 9.64
N GLN A 48 1.88 5.84 9.72
CA GLN A 48 1.25 6.50 8.58
C GLN A 48 2.22 7.46 7.88
N PRO A 49 2.01 7.76 6.58
CA PRO A 49 2.79 8.77 5.84
C PRO A 49 2.73 10.17 6.47
N THR A 50 1.72 10.45 7.29
CA THR A 50 1.49 11.70 8.02
C THR A 50 2.21 11.78 9.37
N ASN A 51 2.69 10.65 9.92
CA ASN A 51 3.44 10.67 11.16
C ASN A 51 4.66 11.58 10.98
N GLN A 52 4.95 12.40 11.99
CA GLN A 52 6.24 13.08 12.01
C GLN A 52 7.33 12.01 12.12
N TYR A 53 8.06 11.84 11.03
CA TYR A 53 9.20 10.94 10.99
C TYR A 53 10.46 11.67 10.56
N LEU A 54 11.55 11.30 11.24
CA LEU A 54 12.89 11.77 10.96
C LEU A 54 13.61 10.73 10.10
N PHE A 55 14.04 11.14 8.90
CA PHE A 55 14.91 10.32 8.07
C PHE A 55 16.36 10.77 8.27
N ASP A 56 17.17 9.94 8.92
CA ASP A 56 18.61 10.14 9.09
C ASP A 56 19.34 9.38 7.98
N GLN A 57 19.66 10.07 6.89
CA GLN A 57 20.40 9.50 5.76
C GLN A 57 21.83 9.09 6.13
N THR A 58 22.41 9.63 7.20
CA THR A 58 23.76 9.25 7.64
C THR A 58 23.75 7.88 8.28
N LYS A 59 22.77 7.63 9.15
CA LYS A 59 22.55 6.33 9.79
C LYS A 59 21.83 5.32 8.90
N GLY A 60 21.07 5.81 7.93
CA GLY A 60 20.18 4.98 7.12
C GLY A 60 18.97 4.53 7.90
N GLU A 61 18.46 5.38 8.79
CA GLU A 61 17.35 5.06 9.68
C GLU A 61 16.20 6.02 9.44
N VAL A 62 14.98 5.50 9.54
CA VAL A 62 13.78 6.31 9.67
C VAL A 62 13.15 6.05 11.03
N LYS A 63 12.90 7.13 11.77
CA LYS A 63 12.28 7.09 13.09
C LYS A 63 10.87 7.66 13.01
N TYR A 64 9.88 6.83 13.31
CA TYR A 64 8.48 7.23 13.47
C TYR A 64 8.19 7.38 14.97
N THR A 65 7.56 8.50 15.33
CA THR A 65 6.97 8.66 16.66
C THR A 65 5.49 8.36 16.53
N VAL A 66 4.99 7.37 17.28
CA VAL A 66 3.58 6.96 17.26
C VAL A 66 2.96 7.42 18.57
N GLU A 67 2.49 8.66 18.57
CA GLU A 67 2.05 9.37 19.78
C GLU A 67 0.91 8.65 20.52
N GLU A 68 -0.06 8.08 19.80
CA GLU A 68 -1.25 7.46 20.40
C GLU A 68 -0.96 6.19 21.22
N ASN A 69 0.12 5.47 20.90
CA ASN A 69 0.47 4.21 21.56
C ASN A 69 1.77 4.27 22.38
N GLY A 70 2.45 5.42 22.37
CA GLY A 70 3.73 5.63 23.06
C GLY A 70 4.88 4.79 22.49
N PHE A 71 4.79 4.39 21.22
CA PHE A 71 5.85 3.63 20.56
C PHE A 71 6.79 4.55 19.78
N GLU A 72 8.06 4.21 19.85
CA GLU A 72 9.09 4.71 18.93
C GLU A 72 9.46 3.56 17.99
N VAL A 73 9.40 3.83 16.69
CA VAL A 73 9.69 2.83 15.66
C VAL A 73 10.90 3.27 14.87
N ILE A 74 11.95 2.46 14.85
CA ILE A 74 13.17 2.73 14.07
C ILE A 74 13.30 1.66 12.99
N ALA A 75 13.21 2.07 11.72
CA ALA A 75 13.42 1.18 10.60
C ALA A 75 14.76 1.48 9.91
N THR A 76 15.54 0.43 9.69
CA THR A 76 16.74 0.49 8.85
C THR A 76 16.33 0.56 7.38
N THR A 77 17.08 1.30 6.57
CA THR A 77 16.66 1.64 5.20
C THR A 77 17.64 1.17 4.12
N LYS A 78 17.10 0.94 2.92
CA LYS A 78 17.87 0.88 1.68
C LYS A 78 17.30 1.89 0.70
N ILE A 79 18.15 2.78 0.20
CA ILE A 79 17.74 3.86 -0.69
C ILE A 79 17.81 3.37 -2.12
N LEU A 80 16.69 3.44 -2.83
CA LEU A 80 16.60 3.12 -4.26
C LEU A 80 17.23 4.23 -5.11
N GLY A 81 16.84 5.47 -4.84
CA GLY A 81 17.24 6.63 -5.61
C GLY A 81 16.44 7.88 -5.24
N THR A 82 16.69 8.94 -6.01
CA THR A 82 16.11 10.27 -5.78
C THR A 82 15.43 10.76 -7.03
N PHE A 83 14.24 11.34 -6.89
CA PHE A 83 13.50 11.98 -7.97
C PHE A 83 13.45 13.49 -7.80
N ASN A 84 13.87 14.24 -8.81
CA ASN A 84 13.75 15.68 -8.84
C ASN A 84 12.40 16.09 -9.46
N LEU A 85 11.61 16.87 -8.72
CA LEU A 85 10.28 17.32 -9.10
C LEU A 85 10.29 18.42 -10.15
N ASP A 86 11.35 19.23 -10.21
CA ASP A 86 11.47 20.38 -11.11
C ASP A 86 11.70 19.89 -12.55
N ASP A 87 12.63 18.95 -12.73
CA ASP A 87 12.98 18.44 -14.04
C ASP A 87 12.44 17.02 -14.33
N LYS A 88 11.75 16.39 -13.38
CA LYS A 88 11.18 15.04 -13.51
C LYS A 88 12.23 13.97 -13.82
N THR A 89 13.42 14.08 -13.26
CA THR A 89 14.48 13.08 -13.40
C THR A 89 14.63 12.19 -12.17
N PHE A 90 14.77 10.89 -12.40
CA PHE A 90 15.18 9.93 -11.39
C PHE A 90 16.68 9.65 -11.52
N LEU A 91 17.39 9.68 -10.39
CA LEU A 91 18.80 9.33 -10.25
C LEU A 91 18.93 8.13 -9.32
N TRP A 92 19.57 7.07 -9.78
CA TRP A 92 19.81 5.88 -8.97
C TRP A 92 20.74 6.16 -7.81
N ALA A 93 20.48 5.53 -6.66
CA ALA A 93 21.30 5.74 -5.48
C ALA A 93 22.74 5.24 -5.64
N ASP A 94 22.99 4.18 -6.42
CA ASP A 94 24.36 3.71 -6.72
C ASP A 94 25.15 4.69 -7.62
N LYS A 95 24.47 5.69 -8.19
CA LYS A 95 25.05 6.76 -9.01
C LYS A 95 25.07 8.12 -8.32
N ASN A 96 24.51 8.20 -7.11
CA ASN A 96 24.49 9.42 -6.33
C ASN A 96 25.61 9.37 -5.28
N HIS A 97 26.67 10.14 -5.49
CA HIS A 97 27.83 10.17 -4.57
C HIS A 97 27.50 10.69 -3.16
N SER A 98 26.40 11.42 -3.00
CA SER A 98 25.93 11.91 -1.70
C SER A 98 25.24 10.82 -0.87
N ILE A 99 24.95 9.66 -1.45
CA ILE A 99 24.36 8.52 -0.74
C ILE A 99 25.46 7.55 -0.31
N ASN A 100 25.47 7.22 0.98
CA ASN A 100 26.40 6.24 1.52
C ASN A 100 26.20 4.87 0.84
N LYS A 101 27.30 4.26 0.39
CA LYS A 101 27.30 2.98 -0.34
C LYS A 101 26.64 1.85 0.44
N ASN A 102 26.71 1.88 1.78
CA ASN A 102 26.04 0.86 2.59
C ASN A 102 24.50 0.91 2.45
N LEU A 103 23.91 2.06 2.09
CA LEU A 103 22.47 2.23 1.91
C LEU A 103 21.99 1.85 0.51
N ASN A 104 22.88 1.72 -0.47
CA ASN A 104 22.54 1.45 -1.87
C ASN A 104 23.22 0.19 -2.44
N ASN A 105 23.86 -0.63 -1.61
CA ASN A 105 24.68 -1.77 -2.04
C ASN A 105 23.96 -2.85 -2.88
N LYS A 106 22.62 -2.81 -2.97
CA LYS A 106 21.81 -3.72 -3.80
C LYS A 106 21.23 -3.06 -5.05
N VAL A 107 21.39 -1.73 -5.20
CA VAL A 107 20.76 -0.95 -6.27
C VAL A 107 21.43 -1.22 -7.62
N ASP A 108 22.75 -1.34 -7.71
CA ASP A 108 23.41 -1.66 -8.98
C ASP A 108 22.97 -3.03 -9.53
N SER A 109 22.88 -4.05 -8.66
CA SER A 109 22.39 -5.38 -9.07
C SER A 109 20.93 -5.32 -9.50
N PHE A 110 20.07 -4.62 -8.75
CA PHE A 110 18.67 -4.43 -9.11
C PHE A 110 18.50 -3.69 -10.44
N ARG A 111 19.20 -2.58 -10.61
CA ARG A 111 19.17 -1.76 -11.84
C ARG A 111 19.49 -2.60 -13.07
N LYS A 112 20.46 -3.52 -12.98
CA LYS A 112 20.84 -4.42 -14.08
C LYS A 112 19.75 -5.42 -14.49
N THR A 113 18.76 -5.71 -13.64
CA THR A 113 17.64 -6.60 -13.99
C THR A 113 16.53 -5.90 -14.78
N LEU A 114 16.58 -4.57 -14.91
CA LEU A 114 15.54 -3.78 -15.55
C LEU A 114 15.77 -3.63 -17.06
N PRO A 115 14.76 -3.28 -17.86
CA PRO A 115 14.94 -2.90 -19.26
C PRO A 115 16.02 -1.83 -19.46
N LYS A 116 16.81 -1.93 -20.54
CA LYS A 116 17.96 -1.04 -20.84
C LYS A 116 17.66 0.46 -20.68
N LYS A 117 16.44 0.90 -21.00
CA LYS A 117 16.03 2.31 -20.86
C LYS A 117 16.16 2.84 -19.42
N TYR A 118 15.94 1.99 -18.42
CA TYR A 118 15.97 2.33 -17.00
C TYR A 118 17.32 2.03 -16.34
N GLN A 119 18.24 1.38 -17.05
CA GLN A 119 19.60 1.10 -16.53
C GLN A 119 20.53 2.33 -16.57
N LYS A 120 20.15 3.40 -17.26
CA LYS A 120 20.91 4.66 -17.32
C LYS A 120 21.04 5.26 -15.92
N ASP A 121 22.13 5.98 -15.67
CA ASP A 121 22.39 6.60 -14.36
C ASP A 121 21.25 7.52 -13.92
N LYS A 122 20.71 8.28 -14.87
CA LYS A 122 19.52 9.10 -14.70
C LYS A 122 18.57 8.98 -15.89
N PHE A 123 17.27 9.10 -15.66
CA PHE A 123 16.24 9.07 -16.70
C PHE A 123 15.01 9.90 -16.32
N LYS A 124 14.21 10.30 -17.31
CA LYS A 124 12.93 10.98 -17.05
C LYS A 124 11.88 9.97 -16.59
N SER A 125 11.11 10.32 -15.56
CA SER A 125 10.07 9.45 -15.01
C SER A 125 8.95 10.24 -14.30
N SER A 126 7.99 9.52 -13.72
CA SER A 126 6.93 10.04 -12.86
C SER A 126 7.05 9.48 -11.44
N THR A 127 6.38 10.13 -10.48
CA THR A 127 6.28 9.64 -9.10
C THR A 127 5.62 8.27 -9.01
N GLU A 128 4.58 8.03 -9.80
CA GLU A 128 3.90 6.73 -9.91
C GLU A 128 4.85 5.63 -10.39
N PHE A 129 5.57 5.87 -11.50
CA PHE A 129 6.53 4.91 -12.01
C PHE A 129 7.64 4.60 -10.99
N ASN A 130 8.15 5.63 -10.31
CA ASN A 130 9.18 5.45 -9.29
C ASN A 130 8.67 4.71 -8.05
N THR A 131 7.38 4.85 -7.72
CA THR A 131 6.74 4.09 -6.65
C THR A 131 6.61 2.62 -7.02
N ASN A 132 6.18 2.30 -8.24
CA ASN A 132 6.17 0.93 -8.76
C ASN A 132 7.58 0.31 -8.75
N LEU A 133 8.58 1.11 -9.10
CA LEU A 133 9.98 0.70 -9.07
C LEU A 133 10.50 0.44 -7.65
N LEU A 134 10.13 1.30 -6.69
CA LEU A 134 10.43 1.12 -5.26
C LEU A 134 9.76 -0.11 -4.70
N SER A 135 8.51 -0.35 -5.04
CA SER A 135 7.78 -1.54 -4.65
C SER A 135 8.49 -2.81 -5.14
N LEU A 136 8.85 -2.88 -6.42
CA LEU A 136 9.60 -4.00 -6.99
C LEU A 136 10.96 -4.22 -6.31
N PHE A 137 11.70 -3.14 -6.04
CA PHE A 137 12.96 -3.23 -5.31
C PHE A 137 12.77 -3.77 -3.89
N SER A 138 11.77 -3.25 -3.18
CA SER A 138 11.45 -3.62 -1.80
C SER A 138 11.02 -5.08 -1.69
N TYR A 139 10.23 -5.55 -2.65
CA TYR A 139 9.81 -6.94 -2.80
C TYR A 139 11.03 -7.87 -2.98
N GLN A 140 11.96 -7.54 -3.88
CA GLN A 140 13.17 -8.34 -4.09
C GLN A 140 14.10 -8.39 -2.87
N LEU A 141 14.10 -7.33 -2.06
CA LEU A 141 14.82 -7.31 -0.78
C LEU A 141 14.08 -8.02 0.35
N ASN A 142 12.87 -8.50 0.10
CA ASN A 142 11.95 -9.01 1.11
C ASN A 142 11.73 -8.02 2.27
N SER A 143 11.68 -6.74 1.95
CA SER A 143 11.57 -5.64 2.91
C SER A 143 10.27 -5.74 3.70
N ASN A 144 10.26 -5.20 4.92
CA ASN A 144 9.03 -5.10 5.70
C ASN A 144 8.07 -4.07 5.11
N GLY A 145 8.58 -3.04 4.46
CA GLY A 145 7.75 -2.00 3.85
C GLY A 145 8.57 -1.11 2.92
N PHE A 146 7.97 -0.03 2.47
CA PHE A 146 8.69 1.05 1.80
C PHE A 146 8.02 2.39 2.09
N ASP A 147 8.80 3.47 2.00
CA ASP A 147 8.30 4.83 2.10
C ASP A 147 9.14 5.79 1.24
N SER A 148 8.75 7.05 1.20
CA SER A 148 9.47 8.12 0.51
C SER A 148 9.42 9.42 1.29
N LYS A 149 10.55 10.15 1.31
CA LYS A 149 10.66 11.45 1.96
C LYS A 149 10.88 12.54 0.93
N ARG A 150 10.03 13.57 0.95
CA ARG A 150 10.29 14.81 0.21
C ARG A 150 11.27 15.69 1.00
N GLN A 151 12.27 16.20 0.31
CA GLN A 151 13.23 17.22 0.76
C GLN A 151 13.33 18.27 -0.35
N ASP A 152 12.71 19.44 -0.15
CA ASP A 152 12.59 20.49 -1.16
C ASP A 152 11.96 19.99 -2.47
N SER A 153 12.72 20.03 -3.57
CA SER A 153 12.31 19.50 -4.88
C SER A 153 12.74 18.05 -5.11
N ALA A 154 13.39 17.40 -4.16
CA ALA A 154 13.77 15.99 -4.25
C ALA A 154 12.81 15.07 -3.47
N ILE A 155 12.53 13.88 -4.01
CA ILE A 155 11.89 12.77 -3.29
C ILE A 155 12.90 11.64 -3.19
N ILE A 156 13.17 11.18 -1.98
CA ILE A 156 14.04 10.04 -1.70
C ILE A 156 13.14 8.81 -1.51
N TYR A 157 13.39 7.76 -2.28
CA TYR A 157 12.66 6.49 -2.23
C TYR A 157 13.47 5.44 -1.46
N PHE A 158 12.89 4.83 -0.43
CA PHE A 158 13.60 3.87 0.40
C PHE A 158 12.74 2.71 0.90
N SER A 159 13.35 1.53 0.94
CA SER A 159 12.76 0.33 1.52
C SER A 159 13.02 0.28 3.02
N LEU A 160 12.06 -0.26 3.79
CA LEU A 160 12.16 -0.48 5.22
C LEU A 160 12.54 -1.94 5.48
N LEU A 161 13.77 -2.17 5.98
CA LEU A 161 14.27 -3.50 6.31
C LEU A 161 13.89 -3.83 7.76
N ASN A 162 14.85 -3.96 8.66
CA ASN A 162 14.59 -4.30 10.05
C ASN A 162 13.84 -3.15 10.72
N ILE A 163 12.74 -3.46 11.39
CA ILE A 163 11.93 -2.50 12.15
C ILE A 163 12.07 -2.86 13.62
N LYS A 164 12.62 -1.93 14.40
CA LYS A 164 12.76 -2.05 15.85
C LYS A 164 11.70 -1.22 16.53
N LEU A 165 11.04 -1.81 17.52
CA LEU A 165 9.98 -1.19 18.29
C LEU A 165 10.48 -0.92 19.71
N PHE A 166 10.28 0.31 20.15
CA PHE A 166 10.67 0.78 21.48
C PHE A 166 9.44 1.29 22.24
N LYS A 167 9.39 1.00 23.53
CA LYS A 167 8.43 1.58 24.47
C LYS A 167 9.18 1.99 25.73
N ASP A 168 8.97 3.23 26.17
CA ASP A 168 9.64 3.80 27.36
C ASP A 168 11.18 3.65 27.31
N GLY A 169 11.76 3.79 26.10
CA GLY A 169 13.19 3.66 25.85
C GLY A 169 13.74 2.22 25.75
N ASN A 170 12.91 1.20 25.93
CA ASN A 170 13.33 -0.21 25.85
C ASN A 170 12.90 -0.85 24.53
N GLU A 171 13.78 -1.63 23.89
CA GLU A 171 13.44 -2.44 22.72
C GLU A 171 12.50 -3.57 23.14
N ILE A 172 11.31 -3.62 22.56
CA ILE A 172 10.27 -4.61 22.90
C ILE A 172 10.09 -5.68 21.82
N SER A 173 10.45 -5.37 20.57
CA SER A 173 10.29 -6.27 19.45
C SER A 173 11.14 -5.83 18.26
N VAL A 174 11.52 -6.80 17.43
CA VAL A 174 12.24 -6.59 16.18
C VAL A 174 11.54 -7.40 15.09
N ILE A 175 11.15 -6.72 14.02
CA ILE A 175 10.57 -7.32 12.82
C ILE A 175 11.68 -7.44 11.78
N GLU A 176 12.13 -8.66 11.52
CA GLU A 176 13.15 -8.96 10.52
C GLU A 176 12.52 -9.07 9.11
N PRO A 177 13.25 -8.74 8.02
CA PRO A 177 12.77 -8.86 6.64
C PRO A 177 12.44 -10.32 6.26
N LYS A 178 11.16 -10.73 6.34
CA LYS A 178 10.73 -12.11 6.06
C LYS A 178 9.35 -12.31 5.41
N ASN A 179 8.65 -11.25 5.01
CA ASN A 179 7.21 -11.27 4.70
C ASN A 179 6.39 -11.77 5.91
N HIS A 180 5.78 -10.84 6.62
CA HIS A 180 4.94 -11.11 7.81
C HIS A 180 3.43 -11.12 7.47
N THR A 181 3.10 -11.06 6.17
CA THR A 181 1.74 -11.20 5.66
C THR A 181 1.62 -12.50 4.90
N ILE A 182 0.50 -13.20 5.07
CA ILE A 182 0.22 -14.43 4.32
C ILE A 182 -1.06 -14.19 3.52
N PRO A 183 -0.99 -14.20 2.18
CA PRO A 183 -2.18 -14.03 1.35
C PRO A 183 -3.14 -15.20 1.55
N ILE A 184 -4.44 -14.88 1.58
CA ILE A 184 -5.53 -15.83 1.69
C ILE A 184 -6.30 -15.79 0.37
N GLN A 185 -6.58 -16.96 -0.19
CA GLN A 185 -7.31 -17.11 -1.46
C GLN A 185 -8.80 -17.38 -1.26
N ASP A 186 -9.25 -17.54 -0.01
CA ASP A 186 -10.67 -17.66 0.31
C ASP A 186 -11.36 -16.31 0.06
N GLU A 187 -12.50 -16.33 -0.61
CA GLU A 187 -13.29 -15.13 -0.89
C GLU A 187 -14.39 -14.89 0.16
N LYS A 188 -14.55 -15.79 1.15
CA LYS A 188 -15.62 -15.71 2.14
C LYS A 188 -15.69 -14.35 2.83
N ASN A 189 -14.56 -13.81 3.30
CA ASN A 189 -14.55 -12.53 4.00
C ASN A 189 -14.69 -11.36 3.02
N VAL A 190 -14.16 -11.48 1.80
CA VAL A 190 -14.40 -10.50 0.72
C VAL A 190 -15.90 -10.36 0.42
N GLU A 191 -16.62 -11.47 0.25
CA GLU A 191 -18.05 -11.46 -0.03
C GLU A 191 -18.88 -10.92 1.15
N LEU A 192 -18.42 -11.13 2.39
CA LEU A 192 -19.02 -10.49 3.55
C LEU A 192 -18.94 -8.95 3.47
N ILE A 193 -17.74 -8.40 3.19
CA ILE A 193 -17.55 -6.94 3.08
C ILE A 193 -18.37 -6.38 1.92
N LYS A 194 -18.41 -7.06 0.77
CA LYS A 194 -19.28 -6.66 -0.36
C LYS A 194 -20.75 -6.65 0.02
N LYS A 195 -21.23 -7.66 0.74
CA LYS A 195 -22.62 -7.73 1.23
C LYS A 195 -22.92 -6.56 2.17
N PHE A 196 -22.01 -6.24 3.09
CA PHE A 196 -22.12 -5.09 3.99
C PHE A 196 -22.28 -3.77 3.22
N HIS A 197 -21.41 -3.48 2.24
CA HIS A 197 -21.54 -2.25 1.44
C HIS A 197 -22.81 -2.23 0.57
N LYS A 198 -23.20 -3.36 -0.03
CA LYS A 198 -24.43 -3.46 -0.84
C LYS A 198 -25.69 -3.12 -0.04
N GLU A 199 -25.79 -3.60 1.20
CA GLU A 199 -26.91 -3.25 2.09
C GLU A 199 -26.94 -1.75 2.41
N LYS A 200 -25.78 -1.10 2.63
CA LYS A 200 -25.71 0.37 2.84
C LYS A 200 -26.07 1.15 1.57
N LEU A 201 -25.62 0.71 0.40
CA LEU A 201 -25.92 1.36 -0.88
C LEU A 201 -27.42 1.36 -1.22
N GLU A 202 -28.13 0.27 -0.93
CA GLU A 202 -29.56 0.20 -1.16
C GLU A 202 -30.32 1.23 -0.30
N ILE A 203 -29.86 1.50 0.92
CA ILE A 203 -30.43 2.54 1.78
C ILE A 203 -30.13 3.93 1.20
N ASN A 204 -28.89 4.18 0.75
CA ASN A 204 -28.53 5.42 0.06
C ASN A 204 -29.42 5.69 -1.15
N LYS A 205 -29.67 4.67 -1.96
CA LYS A 205 -30.54 4.77 -3.13
C LYS A 205 -31.96 5.16 -2.73
N GLN A 206 -32.53 4.51 -1.72
CA GLN A 206 -33.87 4.85 -1.22
C GLN A 206 -33.94 6.29 -0.71
N TYR A 207 -32.90 6.78 -0.04
CA TYR A 207 -32.82 8.17 0.43
C TYR A 207 -32.70 9.17 -0.72
N ASN A 208 -31.80 8.94 -1.67
CA ASN A 208 -31.58 9.82 -2.82
C ASN A 208 -32.78 9.86 -3.79
N GLU A 209 -33.58 8.79 -3.82
CA GLU A 209 -34.86 8.73 -4.55
C GLU A 209 -36.04 9.29 -3.72
N GLU A 210 -35.78 9.92 -2.58
CA GLU A 210 -36.76 10.53 -1.66
C GLU A 210 -37.83 9.54 -1.14
N ARG A 211 -37.55 8.23 -1.16
CA ARG A 211 -38.48 7.18 -0.68
C ARG A 211 -38.48 7.05 0.84
N ILE A 212 -37.40 7.50 1.49
CA ILE A 212 -37.24 7.52 2.95
C ILE A 212 -36.67 8.87 3.37
N SER A 213 -37.02 9.32 4.57
CA SER A 213 -36.43 10.51 5.20
C SER A 213 -34.98 10.26 5.65
N SER A 214 -34.25 11.34 5.94
CA SER A 214 -32.88 11.25 6.47
C SER A 214 -32.81 10.45 7.77
N ASP A 215 -33.76 10.65 8.69
CA ASP A 215 -33.77 9.92 9.98
C ASP A 215 -33.96 8.42 9.76
N GLN A 216 -34.88 8.05 8.85
CA GLN A 216 -35.08 6.65 8.47
C GLN A 216 -33.85 6.04 7.79
N ALA A 217 -33.14 6.80 6.95
CA ALA A 217 -31.92 6.33 6.32
C ALA A 217 -30.83 6.10 7.38
N PHE A 218 -30.65 7.04 8.31
CA PHE A 218 -29.69 6.93 9.40
C PHE A 218 -29.96 5.70 10.29
N ASP A 219 -31.21 5.49 10.71
CA ASP A 219 -31.59 4.33 11.53
C ASP A 219 -31.36 3.00 10.81
N LYS A 220 -31.68 2.93 9.52
CA LYS A 220 -31.43 1.72 8.71
C LYS A 220 -29.94 1.45 8.55
N ILE A 221 -29.12 2.48 8.30
CA ILE A 221 -27.66 2.33 8.17
C ILE A 221 -27.05 1.87 9.48
N LYS A 222 -27.47 2.46 10.59
CA LYS A 222 -27.12 2.01 11.94
C LYS A 222 -27.44 0.54 12.15
N SER A 223 -28.63 0.09 11.75
CA SER A 223 -29.02 -1.31 11.85
C SER A 223 -28.17 -2.24 10.98
N VAL A 224 -27.81 -1.83 9.76
CA VAL A 224 -26.91 -2.59 8.90
C VAL A 224 -25.53 -2.67 9.53
N HIS A 225 -24.98 -1.57 10.04
CA HIS A 225 -23.68 -1.56 10.71
C HIS A 225 -23.63 -2.55 11.89
N LEU A 226 -24.57 -2.46 12.83
CA LEU A 226 -24.62 -3.35 13.99
C LEU A 226 -24.84 -4.84 13.65
N LYS A 227 -25.32 -5.15 12.45
CA LYS A 227 -25.48 -6.54 11.99
C LYS A 227 -24.13 -7.19 11.70
N TYR A 228 -23.12 -6.43 11.27
CA TYR A 228 -21.82 -6.96 10.85
C TYR A 228 -20.70 -6.78 11.88
N TRP A 229 -20.82 -5.83 12.79
CA TRP A 229 -19.75 -5.48 13.72
C TRP A 229 -19.81 -6.28 15.03
N LEU A 230 -18.67 -6.85 15.43
CA LEU A 230 -18.56 -7.71 16.62
C LEU A 230 -18.41 -6.88 17.92
N ASN A 231 -17.60 -5.82 17.88
CA ASN A 231 -17.20 -5.06 19.07
C ASN A 231 -17.90 -3.70 19.23
N GLU A 232 -18.93 -3.40 18.41
CA GLU A 232 -19.64 -2.13 18.50
C GLU A 232 -20.86 -2.15 19.42
N ASP A 233 -20.94 -1.12 20.28
CA ASP A 233 -22.12 -0.77 21.05
C ASP A 233 -22.98 0.22 20.25
N SER A 234 -24.29 -0.05 20.21
CA SER A 234 -25.31 0.85 19.66
C SER A 234 -25.36 2.26 20.29
N TYR A 235 -24.65 2.47 21.39
CA TYR A 235 -24.57 3.75 22.10
C TYR A 235 -23.30 4.55 21.76
N PHE A 236 -22.21 3.89 21.35
CA PHE A 236 -20.90 4.50 21.15
C PHE A 236 -20.43 4.44 19.69
N PHE A 237 -21.31 4.80 18.75
CA PHE A 237 -20.97 4.86 17.31
C PHE A 237 -20.01 5.99 16.98
N PRO A 238 -18.77 5.71 16.56
CA PRO A 238 -17.85 6.76 16.17
C PRO A 238 -17.53 6.74 14.67
N SER A 239 -18.36 6.17 13.78
CA SER A 239 -18.08 6.27 12.32
C SER A 239 -19.18 5.64 11.45
N LEU A 240 -20.43 6.10 11.54
CA LEU A 240 -21.38 5.76 10.47
C LEU A 240 -20.94 6.50 9.20
N SER A 241 -20.12 5.85 8.37
CA SER A 241 -19.69 6.30 7.03
C SER A 241 -20.92 6.29 6.11
N TRP A 242 -21.82 7.24 6.36
CA TRP A 242 -23.02 7.52 5.59
C TRP A 242 -22.94 8.96 5.08
N PRO A 243 -23.16 9.18 3.77
CA PRO A 243 -23.53 8.18 2.76
C PRO A 243 -22.40 7.18 2.45
N CYS A 244 -22.77 5.93 2.18
CA CYS A 244 -21.88 4.92 1.57
C CYS A 244 -21.63 5.23 0.08
N ASP A 245 -20.44 5.64 -0.29
CA ASP A 245 -20.03 5.96 -1.67
C ASP A 245 -19.35 4.80 -2.39
N PHE A 246 -19.40 3.59 -1.81
CA PHE A 246 -18.82 2.39 -2.38
C PHE A 246 -19.34 2.11 -3.80
N ASP A 247 -18.45 2.07 -4.80
CA ASP A 247 -18.74 1.60 -6.15
C ASP A 247 -17.87 0.39 -6.47
N GLU A 248 -18.49 -0.79 -6.52
CA GLU A 248 -17.81 -2.05 -6.82
C GLU A 248 -17.08 -2.02 -8.19
N LYS A 249 -17.54 -1.19 -9.14
CA LYS A 249 -16.91 -1.06 -10.47
C LYS A 249 -15.60 -0.27 -10.44
N SER A 250 -15.41 0.58 -9.44
CA SER A 250 -14.20 1.37 -9.25
C SER A 250 -13.12 0.61 -8.47
N ILE A 251 -13.43 -0.59 -7.97
CA ILE A 251 -12.48 -1.41 -7.25
C ILE A 251 -11.47 -2.02 -8.21
N LEU A 252 -10.20 -1.70 -7.98
CA LEU A 252 -9.07 -2.21 -8.75
C LEU A 252 -8.66 -3.61 -8.29
N GLU A 253 -8.75 -3.88 -6.99
CA GLU A 253 -8.27 -5.11 -6.39
C GLU A 253 -8.95 -5.41 -5.05
N TRP A 254 -9.26 -6.68 -4.81
CA TRP A 254 -9.65 -7.24 -3.52
C TRP A 254 -8.57 -8.18 -3.01
N LYS A 255 -8.32 -8.15 -1.71
CA LYS A 255 -7.35 -9.01 -1.06
C LYS A 255 -7.81 -9.44 0.30
N GLU A 256 -7.47 -10.67 0.63
CA GLU A 256 -7.47 -11.13 1.99
C GLU A 256 -6.04 -11.53 2.39
N PHE A 257 -5.63 -11.12 3.58
CA PHE A 257 -4.36 -11.56 4.15
C PHE A 257 -4.50 -11.78 5.65
N LYS A 258 -3.68 -12.67 6.18
CA LYS A 258 -3.49 -12.81 7.62
C LYS A 258 -2.12 -12.30 8.03
N ILE A 259 -2.05 -11.88 9.28
CA ILE A 259 -0.81 -11.45 9.95
C ILE A 259 -0.52 -12.42 11.10
N ASP A 260 0.60 -12.25 11.81
CA ASP A 260 0.97 -13.11 12.94
C ASP A 260 -0.21 -13.38 13.89
N GLY A 261 -0.52 -14.66 14.11
CA GLY A 261 -1.71 -15.13 14.85
C GLY A 261 -2.90 -15.50 13.95
N ASN A 262 -4.11 -15.17 14.41
CA ASN A 262 -5.39 -15.44 13.74
C ASN A 262 -6.14 -14.14 13.34
N ARG A 263 -5.41 -13.06 13.06
CA ARG A 263 -6.02 -11.78 12.62
C ARG A 263 -6.08 -11.74 11.10
N PHE A 264 -7.29 -11.62 10.56
CA PHE A 264 -7.55 -11.59 9.12
C PHE A 264 -7.96 -10.18 8.70
N PHE A 265 -7.50 -9.78 7.52
CA PHE A 265 -7.80 -8.48 6.94
C PHE A 265 -8.29 -8.63 5.52
N VAL A 266 -9.40 -7.96 5.21
CA VAL A 266 -9.88 -7.79 3.84
C VAL A 266 -9.56 -6.37 3.42
N MET A 267 -8.75 -6.22 2.38
CA MET A 267 -8.39 -4.93 1.81
C MET A 267 -8.96 -4.80 0.41
N TYR A 268 -9.47 -3.62 0.08
CA TYR A 268 -9.74 -3.24 -1.31
C TYR A 268 -9.10 -1.90 -1.65
N THR A 269 -8.74 -1.74 -2.92
CA THR A 269 -8.27 -0.46 -3.46
C THR A 269 -9.25 0.05 -4.50
N THR A 270 -9.68 1.30 -4.34
CA THR A 270 -10.62 1.98 -5.24
C THR A 270 -9.92 3.07 -6.03
N ASP A 271 -10.33 3.25 -7.28
CA ASP A 271 -9.95 4.39 -8.12
C ASP A 271 -11.03 5.48 -8.02
N LEU A 272 -10.66 6.63 -7.47
CA LEU A 272 -11.55 7.80 -7.37
C LEU A 272 -11.46 8.70 -8.63
N GLY A 273 -10.65 8.33 -9.63
CA GLY A 273 -10.44 9.08 -10.87
C GLY A 273 -9.35 10.15 -10.78
N TRP A 274 -9.04 10.66 -9.57
CA TRP A 274 -7.92 11.58 -9.32
C TRP A 274 -6.88 11.01 -8.35
N THR A 275 -7.22 9.97 -7.61
CA THR A 275 -6.34 9.27 -6.67
C THR A 275 -6.84 7.84 -6.48
N THR A 276 -5.97 6.97 -5.98
CA THR A 276 -6.38 5.68 -5.44
C THR A 276 -6.41 5.74 -3.92
N GLU A 277 -7.34 5.00 -3.33
CA GLU A 277 -7.46 4.83 -1.88
C GLU A 277 -7.61 3.36 -1.53
N SER A 278 -7.05 2.96 -0.39
CA SER A 278 -7.12 1.59 0.10
C SER A 278 -7.80 1.57 1.45
N TYR A 279 -8.76 0.68 1.61
CA TYR A 279 -9.54 0.45 2.82
C TYR A 279 -9.26 -0.96 3.33
N ALA A 280 -9.14 -1.15 4.64
CA ALA A 280 -8.95 -2.47 5.22
C ALA A 280 -9.93 -2.74 6.37
N TYR A 281 -10.53 -3.93 6.35
CA TYR A 281 -11.44 -4.42 7.37
C TYR A 281 -10.78 -5.57 8.13
N GLU A 282 -10.75 -5.49 9.46
CA GLU A 282 -10.35 -6.61 10.30
C GLU A 282 -11.52 -7.56 10.53
N VAL A 283 -11.27 -8.85 10.39
CA VAL A 283 -12.27 -9.91 10.49
C VAL A 283 -11.88 -10.92 11.57
N ASP A 284 -12.82 -11.23 12.47
CA ASP A 284 -12.68 -12.31 13.44
C ASP A 284 -12.96 -13.67 12.77
N SER A 285 -11.92 -14.49 12.60
CA SER A 285 -12.07 -15.83 12.03
C SER A 285 -12.83 -16.81 12.93
N ASN A 286 -12.97 -16.52 14.21
CA ASN A 286 -13.64 -17.40 15.18
C ASN A 286 -15.11 -17.03 15.40
N ALA A 287 -15.53 -15.85 14.94
CA ALA A 287 -16.89 -15.40 15.08
C ALA A 287 -17.82 -16.13 14.09
N ASN A 288 -19.04 -16.42 14.53
CA ASN A 288 -20.05 -17.13 13.76
C ASN A 288 -21.22 -16.18 13.43
N GLY A 289 -21.79 -16.28 12.23
CA GLY A 289 -22.87 -15.41 11.76
C GLY A 289 -22.36 -14.20 10.97
N ASP A 290 -23.19 -13.16 10.85
CA ASP A 290 -22.83 -11.94 10.10
C ASP A 290 -21.97 -10.96 10.94
N LYS A 291 -22.02 -11.03 12.29
CA LYS A 291 -21.24 -10.18 13.22
C LYS A 291 -19.79 -10.63 13.34
N ILE A 292 -18.95 -10.29 12.36
CA ILE A 292 -17.55 -10.75 12.32
C ILE A 292 -16.55 -9.65 11.95
N ILE A 293 -16.99 -8.45 11.55
CA ILE A 293 -16.10 -7.30 11.30
C ILE A 293 -15.73 -6.67 12.65
N ILE A 294 -14.43 -6.46 12.88
CA ILE A 294 -13.90 -5.92 14.12
C ILE A 294 -13.56 -4.43 13.99
N ASN A 295 -12.95 -4.03 12.87
CA ASN A 295 -12.46 -2.67 12.66
C ASN A 295 -12.34 -2.30 11.17
N GLU A 296 -12.29 -1.01 10.87
CA GLU A 296 -12.07 -0.40 9.55
C GLU A 296 -10.87 0.56 9.66
N TYR A 297 -9.96 0.51 8.68
CA TYR A 297 -8.72 1.28 8.63
C TYR A 297 -8.48 1.91 7.25
#